data_AF-A0A962I2M3-F1
#
_entry.id   AF-A0A962I2M3-F1
#
_cell.length_a   1.000
_cell.length_b   1.000
_cell.length_c   1.000
_cell.angle_alpha   90.00
_cell.angle_beta   90.00
_cell.angle_gamma   90.00
#
_symmetry.space_group_name_H-M   'P 1'
#
loop_
_entity.id
_entity.type
_entity.pdbx_description
1 polymer ?
#
loop_
_entity_poly.entity_id
_entity_poly.type
_entity_poly.pdbx_seq_one_letter_code
_entity_poly.pdbx_strand_id
1 'polypeptide(L)'
;NGSAALPFIGQQVGDRLFEVHPSASLTLQHVGLGGGEALNGARPFGGAVLVWYAADLQIERSYLFGNRASKGGAVHVWGDASIVDSALEFNFLVDPAPDDDNQGSAIAVERTIFAPAQLGLVRSSLSDNGEVEFNGNLVPNSYALLVEDGAKAQIYNTSIIDNTRGIWVRSASQLDMGQSTIANNRSFGLRFDHNPDNPDPRLTVLFTVIAGNGGVAQCRSASAFFLNPNLTQLDVSDHANAATDASCGFVGNSDVALDGWPFHPQPMQQDLTRYYLPVPDRGLVDAGGPTCMGPDDQRNAPKPVNGSGQAQALCDIGAIEFDPQTDPGLPDQLLSDGFED
;
A
#
# COMPACT_ATOMS: atom_id res chain seq x y z
N ASN A 1 22.06 11.56 -5.73
CA ASN A 1 22.33 10.52 -6.74
C ASN A 1 21.34 10.68 -7.88
N GLY A 2 21.83 10.64 -9.12
CA GLY A 2 21.16 11.25 -10.27
C GLY A 2 19.81 10.65 -10.62
N SER A 3 18.82 11.53 -10.80
CA SER A 3 17.53 11.32 -11.46
C SER A 3 17.72 11.02 -12.96
N ALA A 4 18.50 10.00 -13.30
CA ALA A 4 18.52 9.51 -14.67
C ALA A 4 17.08 9.10 -15.00
N ALA A 5 16.47 9.78 -15.97
CA ALA A 5 15.12 9.45 -16.40
C ALA A 5 15.10 7.96 -16.75
N LEU A 6 14.20 7.21 -16.12
CA LEU A 6 14.03 5.80 -16.41
C LEU A 6 13.71 5.64 -17.91
N PRO A 7 14.28 4.63 -18.61
CA PRO A 7 13.75 4.18 -19.87
C PRO A 7 12.23 4.04 -19.77
N PHE A 8 11.50 4.63 -20.70
CA PHE A 8 10.05 4.71 -20.62
C PHE A 8 9.39 3.86 -21.71
N ILE A 9 8.45 3.01 -21.31
CA ILE A 9 7.59 2.22 -22.18
C ILE A 9 6.17 2.73 -21.95
N GLY A 10 5.51 3.24 -22.99
CA GLY A 10 4.17 3.78 -22.78
C GLY A 10 3.40 4.12 -24.04
N GLN A 11 2.24 4.76 -23.80
CA GLN A 11 1.26 5.22 -24.79
C GLN A 11 0.70 4.12 -25.69
N GLN A 12 -0.06 3.21 -25.09
CA GLN A 12 -0.95 2.32 -25.83
C GLN A 12 -2.39 2.77 -25.58
N VAL A 13 -2.89 3.65 -26.44
CA VAL A 13 -4.29 4.08 -26.37
C VAL A 13 -5.16 2.91 -26.79
N GLY A 14 -6.01 2.45 -25.88
CA GLY A 14 -6.94 1.35 -26.11
C GLY A 14 -6.37 -0.07 -25.96
N ASP A 15 -5.13 -0.23 -25.51
CA ASP A 15 -4.60 -1.53 -25.08
C ASP A 15 -3.63 -1.41 -23.89
N ARG A 16 -3.30 -2.54 -23.28
CA ARG A 16 -2.28 -2.66 -22.24
C ARG A 16 -0.87 -2.62 -22.82
N LEU A 17 0.14 -2.39 -21.98
CA LEU A 17 1.54 -2.44 -22.41
C LEU A 17 2.06 -3.88 -22.54
N PHE A 18 1.69 -4.75 -21.60
CA PHE A 18 2.14 -6.14 -21.55
C PHE A 18 1.04 -7.11 -21.14
N GLU A 19 1.13 -8.32 -21.70
CA GLU A 19 0.34 -9.48 -21.30
C GLU A 19 1.28 -10.66 -21.05
N VAL A 20 1.30 -11.17 -19.82
CA VAL A 20 2.14 -12.31 -19.42
C VAL A 20 1.30 -13.56 -19.42
N HIS A 21 1.39 -14.34 -20.50
CA HIS A 21 0.59 -15.54 -20.71
C HIS A 21 0.98 -16.71 -19.78
N PRO A 22 0.12 -17.73 -19.63
CA PRO A 22 0.43 -18.90 -18.79
C PRO A 22 1.77 -19.54 -19.12
N SER A 23 2.53 -19.90 -18.09
CA SER A 23 3.90 -20.45 -18.17
C SER A 23 4.96 -19.51 -18.74
N ALA A 24 4.64 -18.24 -19.01
CA ALA A 24 5.62 -17.22 -19.34
C ALA A 24 6.07 -16.45 -18.09
N SER A 25 7.24 -15.83 -18.19
CA SER A 25 7.72 -14.88 -17.18
C SER A 25 8.08 -13.55 -17.83
N LEU A 26 7.89 -12.47 -17.08
CA LEU A 26 8.31 -11.12 -17.47
C LEU A 26 9.05 -10.47 -16.31
N THR A 27 10.26 -9.98 -16.57
CA THR A 27 11.05 -9.21 -15.61
C THR A 27 11.25 -7.80 -16.14
N LEU A 28 10.83 -6.81 -15.35
CA LEU A 28 10.94 -5.38 -15.63
C LEU A 28 11.78 -4.74 -14.53
N GLN A 29 12.91 -4.14 -14.91
CA GLN A 29 13.82 -3.53 -13.96
C GLN A 29 14.23 -2.14 -14.44
N HIS A 30 14.23 -1.16 -13.53
CA HIS A 30 14.67 0.20 -13.84
C HIS A 30 13.95 0.80 -15.05
N VAL A 31 12.64 0.62 -15.14
CA VAL A 31 11.82 1.08 -16.28
C VAL A 31 10.61 1.87 -15.78
N GLY A 32 10.21 2.89 -16.55
CA GLY A 32 8.94 3.56 -16.41
C GLY A 32 7.90 2.91 -17.32
N LEU A 33 6.73 2.55 -16.80
CA LEU A 33 5.58 2.06 -17.56
C LEU A 33 4.42 3.03 -17.42
N GLY A 34 3.90 3.58 -18.52
CA GLY A 34 2.80 4.53 -18.38
C GLY A 34 1.90 4.75 -19.59
N GLY A 35 0.68 5.19 -19.31
CA GLY A 35 -0.33 5.45 -20.34
C GLY A 35 -0.77 4.20 -21.10
N GLY A 36 -0.71 3.02 -20.46
CA GLY A 36 -1.43 1.85 -20.95
C GLY A 36 -2.91 1.95 -20.58
N GLU A 37 -3.80 1.61 -21.52
CA GLU A 37 -5.24 1.83 -21.40
C GLU A 37 -6.04 0.59 -21.82
N ALA A 38 -6.28 -0.33 -20.89
CA ALA A 38 -7.10 -1.51 -21.12
C ALA A 38 -8.60 -1.17 -20.96
N LEU A 39 -9.17 -0.39 -21.88
CA LEU A 39 -10.55 0.11 -21.80
C LEU A 39 -11.55 -0.69 -22.65
N ASN A 40 -11.07 -1.30 -23.72
CA ASN A 40 -11.92 -1.96 -24.71
C ASN A 40 -11.68 -3.48 -24.71
N GLY A 41 -12.75 -4.25 -24.95
CA GLY A 41 -12.68 -5.70 -25.16
C GLY A 41 -13.15 -6.53 -23.96
N ALA A 42 -12.98 -7.85 -24.06
CA ALA A 42 -13.53 -8.80 -23.10
C ALA A 42 -12.81 -8.81 -21.73
N ARG A 43 -11.63 -8.19 -21.63
CA ARG A 43 -10.79 -8.19 -20.41
C ARG A 43 -10.10 -6.84 -20.20
N PRO A 44 -10.84 -5.79 -19.80
CA PRO A 44 -10.30 -4.45 -19.60
C PRO A 44 -9.48 -4.33 -18.29
N PHE A 45 -8.47 -5.17 -18.10
CA PHE A 45 -7.70 -5.31 -16.85
C PHE A 45 -6.22 -4.99 -17.04
N GLY A 46 -5.54 -4.45 -16.01
CA GLY A 46 -4.07 -4.41 -15.98
C GLY A 46 -3.48 -3.41 -16.96
N GLY A 47 -3.89 -2.14 -16.91
CA GLY A 47 -3.60 -1.14 -17.94
C GLY A 47 -2.12 -1.07 -18.34
N ALA A 48 -1.18 -1.26 -17.41
CA ALA A 48 0.21 -1.54 -17.77
C ALA A 48 0.42 -3.03 -18.07
N VAL A 49 0.14 -3.90 -17.09
CA VAL A 49 0.45 -5.34 -17.17
C VAL A 49 -0.74 -6.20 -16.73
N LEU A 50 -1.12 -7.16 -17.56
CA LEU A 50 -1.95 -8.30 -17.15
C LEU A 50 -1.09 -9.55 -16.98
N VAL A 51 -1.19 -10.18 -15.81
CA VAL A 51 -0.53 -11.45 -15.48
C VAL A 51 -1.57 -12.56 -15.46
N TRP A 52 -1.43 -13.56 -16.33
CA TRP A 52 -2.34 -14.71 -16.37
C TRP A 52 -2.02 -15.77 -15.33
N TYR A 53 -2.95 -16.71 -15.14
CA TYR A 53 -2.71 -17.89 -14.31
C TYR A 53 -1.42 -18.61 -14.72
N ALA A 54 -0.68 -19.10 -13.73
CA ALA A 54 0.61 -19.78 -13.91
C ALA A 54 1.66 -18.95 -14.68
N ALA A 55 1.51 -17.62 -14.74
CA ALA A 55 2.53 -16.70 -15.23
C ALA A 55 3.24 -16.03 -14.05
N ASP A 56 4.46 -15.55 -14.29
CA ASP A 56 5.30 -14.88 -13.29
C ASP A 56 5.66 -13.46 -13.76
N LEU A 57 5.44 -12.47 -12.90
CA LEU A 57 5.84 -11.09 -13.12
C LEU A 57 6.79 -10.62 -12.03
N GLN A 58 7.94 -10.08 -12.43
CA GLN A 58 8.88 -9.44 -11.51
C GLN A 58 9.08 -7.98 -11.93
N ILE A 59 8.77 -7.06 -11.03
CA ILE A 59 9.00 -5.63 -11.20
C ILE A 59 9.96 -5.16 -10.09
N GLU A 60 11.06 -4.54 -10.50
CA GLU A 60 12.04 -4.00 -9.56
C GLU A 60 12.42 -2.57 -9.95
N ARG A 61 12.50 -1.66 -8.98
CA ARG A 61 12.98 -0.28 -9.18
C ARG A 61 12.34 0.39 -10.38
N SER A 62 11.04 0.21 -10.53
CA SER A 62 10.29 0.66 -11.70
C SER A 62 9.19 1.62 -11.28
N TYR A 63 8.74 2.43 -12.22
CA TYR A 63 7.73 3.46 -11.99
C TYR A 63 6.53 3.23 -12.90
N LEU A 64 5.39 2.84 -12.34
CA LEU A 64 4.15 2.58 -13.09
C LEU A 64 3.20 3.75 -12.87
N PHE A 65 2.92 4.52 -13.93
CA PHE A 65 2.14 5.73 -13.79
C PHE A 65 1.13 6.01 -14.90
N GLY A 66 0.00 6.63 -14.55
CA GLY A 66 -0.97 7.08 -15.54
C GLY A 66 -1.67 5.95 -16.30
N ASN A 67 -1.66 4.72 -15.78
CA ASN A 67 -2.26 3.57 -16.45
C ASN A 67 -3.74 3.44 -16.07
N ARG A 68 -4.53 2.92 -17.01
CA ARG A 68 -6.00 2.90 -16.93
C ARG A 68 -6.57 1.55 -17.31
N ALA A 69 -7.51 1.06 -16.51
CA ALA A 69 -8.23 -0.18 -16.77
C ALA A 69 -9.56 -0.18 -16.01
N SER A 70 -10.47 -1.11 -16.28
CA SER A 70 -11.61 -1.32 -15.39
C SER A 70 -11.16 -1.90 -14.05
N LYS A 71 -10.08 -2.69 -14.05
CA LYS A 71 -9.49 -3.37 -12.88
C LYS A 71 -7.96 -3.41 -12.95
N GLY A 72 -7.27 -3.06 -11.86
CA GLY A 72 -5.81 -3.03 -11.80
C GLY A 72 -5.25 -2.05 -12.81
N GLY A 73 -5.49 -0.75 -12.64
CA GLY A 73 -5.07 0.29 -13.59
C GLY A 73 -3.60 0.16 -13.99
N ALA A 74 -2.69 -0.11 -13.03
CA ALA A 74 -1.33 -0.53 -13.34
C ALA A 74 -1.24 -2.03 -13.61
N VAL A 75 -1.51 -2.86 -12.59
CA VAL A 75 -1.28 -4.32 -12.68
C VAL A 75 -2.52 -5.10 -12.29
N HIS A 76 -2.86 -6.09 -13.10
CA HIS A 76 -3.84 -7.10 -12.75
C HIS A 76 -3.20 -8.48 -12.66
N VAL A 77 -3.41 -9.18 -11.55
CA VAL A 77 -2.70 -10.43 -11.22
C VAL A 77 -3.68 -11.60 -11.09
N TRP A 78 -3.58 -12.55 -12.00
CA TRP A 78 -4.19 -13.89 -11.91
C TRP A 78 -3.16 -15.03 -11.72
N GLY A 79 -1.87 -14.71 -11.85
CA GLY A 79 -0.73 -15.60 -11.58
C GLY A 79 0.04 -15.16 -10.35
N ASP A 80 1.37 -15.13 -10.47
CA ASP A 80 2.27 -14.65 -9.41
C ASP A 80 2.92 -13.31 -9.84
N ALA A 81 3.02 -12.37 -8.91
CA ALA A 81 3.69 -11.10 -9.11
C ALA A 81 4.54 -10.70 -7.91
N SER A 82 5.75 -10.20 -8.16
CA SER A 82 6.63 -9.59 -7.16
C SER A 82 6.98 -8.17 -7.59
N ILE A 83 6.70 -7.19 -6.74
CA ILE A 83 6.96 -5.77 -6.99
C ILE A 83 7.83 -5.25 -5.85
N VAL A 84 9.05 -4.82 -6.18
CA VAL A 84 10.07 -4.44 -5.20
C VAL A 84 10.66 -3.09 -5.54
N ASP A 85 10.90 -2.25 -4.53
CA ASP A 85 11.56 -0.94 -4.68
C ASP A 85 10.90 -0.03 -5.75
N SER A 86 9.59 -0.17 -5.95
CA SER A 86 8.88 0.42 -7.09
C SER A 86 7.78 1.37 -6.65
N ALA A 87 7.42 2.30 -7.53
CA ALA A 87 6.35 3.26 -7.29
C ALA A 87 5.21 3.08 -8.30
N LEU A 88 3.98 3.06 -7.79
CA LEU A 88 2.76 2.97 -8.56
C LEU A 88 1.94 4.23 -8.25
N GLU A 89 1.90 5.16 -9.20
CA GLU A 89 1.32 6.48 -8.98
C GLU A 89 0.34 6.88 -10.07
N PHE A 90 -0.73 7.60 -9.70
CA PHE A 90 -1.71 8.10 -10.68
C PHE A 90 -2.25 7.00 -11.60
N ASN A 91 -2.49 5.81 -11.09
CA ASN A 91 -3.16 4.74 -11.84
C ASN A 91 -4.64 4.76 -11.52
N PHE A 92 -5.45 4.54 -12.55
CA PHE A 92 -6.87 4.86 -12.50
C PHE A 92 -7.77 3.74 -12.97
N LEU A 93 -8.92 3.65 -12.31
CA LEU A 93 -10.08 2.98 -12.87
C LEU A 93 -10.75 3.85 -13.93
N VAL A 94 -11.26 3.21 -14.97
CA VAL A 94 -12.12 3.82 -15.98
C VAL A 94 -13.34 2.94 -16.19
N ASP A 95 -14.51 3.58 -16.22
CA ASP A 95 -15.82 2.94 -16.39
C ASP A 95 -15.99 1.67 -15.53
N PRO A 96 -15.81 1.73 -14.20
CA PRO A 96 -16.15 0.60 -13.36
C PRO A 96 -17.62 0.25 -13.63
N ALA A 97 -17.92 -1.05 -13.79
CA ALA A 97 -19.30 -1.47 -13.98
C ALA A 97 -20.13 -0.92 -12.80
N PRO A 98 -21.37 -0.42 -13.02
CA PRO A 98 -22.15 0.27 -12.00
C PRO A 98 -22.43 -0.54 -10.72
N ASP A 99 -22.19 -1.86 -10.75
CA ASP A 99 -22.33 -2.77 -9.63
C ASP A 99 -20.98 -3.27 -9.06
N ASP A 100 -19.85 -2.90 -9.69
CA ASP A 100 -18.47 -3.21 -9.28
C ASP A 100 -17.75 -1.96 -8.73
N ASP A 101 -18.39 -1.23 -7.81
CA ASP A 101 -17.94 0.03 -7.16
C ASP A 101 -16.62 -0.03 -6.33
N ASN A 102 -15.67 -0.87 -6.74
CA ASN A 102 -14.98 -1.69 -5.77
C ASN A 102 -13.73 -2.37 -6.37
N GLN A 103 -13.06 -1.74 -7.33
CA GLN A 103 -11.88 -2.32 -8.00
C GLN A 103 -10.56 -1.71 -7.51
N GLY A 104 -9.46 -2.43 -7.70
CA GLY A 104 -8.10 -1.95 -7.41
C GLY A 104 -7.59 -1.03 -8.52
N SER A 105 -7.33 0.25 -8.24
CA SER A 105 -6.88 1.27 -9.20
C SER A 105 -5.41 1.16 -9.55
N ALA A 106 -4.53 0.84 -8.61
CA ALA A 106 -3.15 0.47 -8.94
C ALA A 106 -3.06 -1.03 -9.21
N ILE A 107 -3.42 -1.85 -8.22
CA ILE A 107 -3.25 -3.29 -8.30
C ILE A 107 -4.57 -4.00 -7.97
N ALA A 108 -4.90 -5.03 -8.74
CA ALA A 108 -5.92 -6.00 -8.40
C ALA A 108 -5.36 -7.43 -8.48
N VAL A 109 -5.63 -8.23 -7.45
CA VAL A 109 -5.18 -9.61 -7.34
C VAL A 109 -6.40 -10.49 -7.13
N GLU A 110 -6.61 -11.44 -8.03
CA GLU A 110 -7.78 -12.31 -8.03
C GLU A 110 -7.37 -13.75 -8.31
N ARG A 111 -8.00 -14.71 -7.66
CA ARG A 111 -7.81 -16.13 -7.97
C ARG A 111 -8.31 -16.49 -9.37
N THR A 112 -7.70 -17.51 -9.97
CA THR A 112 -8.34 -18.25 -11.08
C THR A 112 -8.82 -19.62 -10.64
N ILE A 113 -9.68 -20.26 -11.42
CA ILE A 113 -10.14 -21.64 -11.14
C ILE A 113 -9.00 -22.66 -11.02
N PHE A 114 -7.79 -22.32 -11.47
CA PHE A 114 -6.64 -23.23 -11.50
C PHE A 114 -5.72 -23.08 -10.28
N ALA A 115 -5.55 -21.88 -9.74
CA ALA A 115 -4.67 -21.60 -8.61
C ALA A 115 -4.98 -20.23 -7.97
N PRO A 116 -4.70 -20.05 -6.67
CA PRO A 116 -4.72 -18.73 -6.04
C PRO A 116 -3.61 -17.86 -6.64
N ALA A 117 -3.95 -16.61 -6.99
CA ALA A 117 -2.95 -15.63 -7.39
C ALA A 117 -2.19 -15.09 -6.18
N GLN A 118 -0.93 -14.69 -6.37
CA GLN A 118 -0.07 -14.20 -5.30
C GLN A 118 0.59 -12.88 -5.69
N LEU A 119 0.63 -11.94 -4.74
CA LEU A 119 1.34 -10.68 -4.84
C LEU A 119 2.34 -10.55 -3.68
N GLY A 120 3.62 -10.31 -4.00
CA GLY A 120 4.59 -9.74 -3.09
C GLY A 120 4.81 -8.26 -3.40
N LEU A 121 4.67 -7.39 -2.41
CA LEU A 121 4.91 -5.94 -2.53
C LEU A 121 5.86 -5.50 -1.42
N VAL A 122 7.07 -5.12 -1.78
CA VAL A 122 8.16 -4.88 -0.82
C VAL A 122 8.84 -3.55 -1.10
N ARG A 123 9.09 -2.75 -0.05
CA ARG A 123 9.82 -1.48 -0.17
C ARG A 123 9.30 -0.57 -1.29
N SER A 124 7.98 -0.56 -1.47
CA SER A 124 7.33 0.09 -2.61
C SER A 124 6.37 1.18 -2.13
N SER A 125 5.85 1.98 -3.07
CA SER A 125 4.81 2.96 -2.76
C SER A 125 3.64 2.90 -3.73
N LEU A 126 2.43 2.95 -3.19
CA LEU A 126 1.19 3.18 -3.94
C LEU A 126 0.69 4.55 -3.53
N SER A 127 0.79 5.54 -4.41
CA SER A 127 0.32 6.90 -4.11
C SER A 127 -0.53 7.54 -5.20
N ASP A 128 -1.45 8.42 -4.81
CA ASP A 128 -2.32 9.17 -5.72
C ASP A 128 -3.11 8.29 -6.72
N ASN A 129 -3.38 7.02 -6.37
CA ASN A 129 -4.17 6.12 -7.21
C ASN A 129 -5.67 6.28 -6.92
N GLY A 130 -6.49 6.06 -7.95
CA GLY A 130 -7.91 6.36 -7.81
C GLY A 130 -8.79 6.03 -9.00
N GLU A 131 -9.90 6.76 -9.11
CA GLU A 131 -10.82 6.69 -10.24
C GLU A 131 -10.98 8.10 -10.77
N VAL A 132 -10.76 8.32 -12.06
CA VAL A 132 -10.94 9.64 -12.67
C VAL A 132 -12.33 9.71 -13.29
N GLU A 133 -13.20 10.54 -12.73
CA GLU A 133 -14.48 10.89 -13.35
C GLU A 133 -14.23 11.63 -14.67
N PHE A 134 -15.17 11.57 -15.63
CA PHE A 134 -15.10 12.28 -16.92
C PHE A 134 -14.79 13.80 -16.82
N ASN A 135 -14.94 14.39 -15.63
CA ASN A 135 -14.70 15.80 -15.33
C ASN A 135 -13.32 16.07 -14.71
N GLY A 136 -12.47 15.05 -14.55
CA GLY A 136 -11.13 15.15 -13.96
C GLY A 136 -11.07 15.07 -12.42
N ASN A 137 -12.21 14.84 -11.74
CA ASN A 137 -12.25 14.65 -10.30
C ASN A 137 -11.98 13.19 -9.92
N LEU A 138 -11.24 12.96 -8.82
CA LEU A 138 -11.07 11.61 -8.29
C LEU A 138 -12.30 11.19 -7.48
N VAL A 139 -12.98 10.11 -7.88
CA VAL A 139 -14.17 9.57 -7.19
C VAL A 139 -13.74 8.65 -6.05
N PRO A 140 -14.31 8.78 -4.83
CA PRO A 140 -13.94 8.03 -3.63
C PRO A 140 -14.23 6.51 -3.66
N ASN A 141 -14.38 5.87 -4.83
CA ASN A 141 -14.88 4.49 -4.94
C ASN A 141 -13.83 3.42 -5.23
N SER A 142 -12.62 3.80 -5.61
CA SER A 142 -11.54 2.86 -5.92
C SER A 142 -10.56 2.66 -4.76
N TYR A 143 -9.93 1.50 -4.74
CA TYR A 143 -8.88 1.12 -3.79
C TYR A 143 -7.53 1.14 -4.48
N ALA A 144 -6.47 1.57 -3.81
CA ALA A 144 -5.12 1.41 -4.36
C ALA A 144 -4.82 -0.08 -4.66
N LEU A 145 -5.23 -0.96 -3.74
CA LEU A 145 -5.05 -2.41 -3.86
C LEU A 145 -6.34 -3.17 -3.53
N LEU A 146 -6.70 -4.11 -4.40
CA LEU A 146 -7.74 -5.11 -4.16
C LEU A 146 -7.14 -6.52 -4.12
N VAL A 147 -7.49 -7.28 -3.09
CA VAL A 147 -7.16 -8.70 -2.94
C VAL A 147 -8.45 -9.49 -2.75
N GLU A 148 -8.77 -10.37 -3.69
CA GLU A 148 -10.07 -11.04 -3.69
C GLU A 148 -10.07 -12.47 -4.21
N ASP A 149 -11.22 -13.12 -3.99
CA ASP A 149 -11.57 -14.46 -4.48
C ASP A 149 -10.61 -15.58 -4.12
N GLY A 150 -9.85 -15.44 -3.03
CA GLY A 150 -8.89 -16.44 -2.58
C GLY A 150 -7.46 -16.15 -3.00
N ALA A 151 -7.21 -14.95 -3.54
CA ALA A 151 -5.85 -14.44 -3.77
C ALA A 151 -5.10 -14.20 -2.45
N LYS A 152 -3.78 -14.06 -2.56
CA LYS A 152 -2.88 -13.77 -1.44
C LYS A 152 -2.03 -12.54 -1.75
N ALA A 153 -1.84 -11.69 -0.75
CA ALA A 153 -0.93 -10.57 -0.81
C ALA A 153 -0.02 -10.53 0.42
N GLN A 154 1.26 -10.25 0.17
CA GLN A 154 2.29 -10.05 1.18
C GLN A 154 2.88 -8.65 0.99
N ILE A 155 2.76 -7.79 1.99
CA ILE A 155 3.11 -6.38 1.88
C ILE A 155 4.05 -5.98 3.02
N TYR A 156 5.26 -5.56 2.69
CA TYR A 156 6.29 -5.24 3.67
C TYR A 156 7.04 -3.94 3.34
N ASN A 157 7.34 -3.13 4.36
CA ASN A 157 8.09 -1.88 4.20
C ASN A 157 7.48 -0.98 3.11
N THR A 158 6.15 -0.91 3.02
CA THR A 158 5.46 -0.27 1.89
C THR A 158 4.59 0.88 2.37
N SER A 159 4.57 1.96 1.60
CA SER A 159 3.70 3.11 1.84
C SER A 159 2.51 3.10 0.88
N ILE A 160 1.30 3.19 1.41
CA ILE A 160 0.04 3.27 0.67
C ILE A 160 -0.65 4.56 1.09
N ILE A 161 -0.34 5.64 0.38
CA ILE A 161 -0.62 7.01 0.82
C ILE A 161 -1.36 7.83 -0.23
N ASP A 162 -2.14 8.83 0.19
CA ASP A 162 -2.76 9.80 -0.72
C ASP A 162 -3.70 9.19 -1.80
N ASN A 163 -4.12 7.94 -1.63
CA ASN A 163 -5.02 7.30 -2.57
C ASN A 163 -6.47 7.65 -2.26
N THR A 164 -7.35 7.25 -3.16
CA THR A 164 -8.79 7.34 -2.98
C THR A 164 -9.26 6.52 -1.75
N ARG A 165 -8.90 5.24 -1.71
CA ARG A 165 -8.97 4.33 -0.56
C ARG A 165 -7.68 3.50 -0.55
N GLY A 166 -7.28 2.98 0.60
CA GLY A 166 -6.08 2.14 0.68
C GLY A 166 -6.31 0.73 0.12
N ILE A 167 -6.52 -0.26 0.98
CA ILE A 167 -6.61 -1.68 0.61
C ILE A 167 -8.01 -2.22 0.86
N TRP A 168 -8.46 -3.11 -0.01
CA TRP A 168 -9.62 -3.96 0.26
C TRP A 168 -9.27 -5.44 0.13
N VAL A 169 -9.62 -6.20 1.18
CA VAL A 169 -9.54 -7.66 1.21
C VAL A 169 -10.96 -8.21 1.36
N ARG A 170 -11.34 -9.13 0.46
CA ARG A 170 -12.68 -9.76 0.50
C ARG A 170 -12.63 -11.22 0.06
N SER A 171 -13.74 -11.93 0.26
CA SER A 171 -13.85 -13.37 -0.04
C SER A 171 -12.80 -14.18 0.74
N ALA A 172 -12.49 -15.41 0.35
CA ALA A 172 -11.52 -16.29 1.02
C ALA A 172 -10.04 -15.89 0.88
N SER A 173 -9.73 -14.60 0.74
CA SER A 173 -8.41 -14.06 0.40
C SER A 173 -7.52 -13.89 1.62
N GLN A 174 -6.20 -13.77 1.43
CA GLN A 174 -5.25 -13.56 2.52
C GLN A 174 -4.42 -12.29 2.31
N LEU A 175 -4.27 -11.50 3.36
CA LEU A 175 -3.32 -10.39 3.44
C LEU A 175 -2.41 -10.57 4.64
N ASP A 176 -1.11 -10.69 4.38
CA ASP A 176 -0.05 -10.60 5.38
C ASP A 176 0.66 -9.25 5.20
N MET A 177 0.61 -8.38 6.20
CA MET A 177 1.21 -7.04 6.15
C MET A 177 2.14 -6.81 7.34
N GLY A 178 3.31 -6.25 7.07
CA GLY A 178 4.29 -5.93 8.10
C GLY A 178 4.99 -4.61 7.85
N GLN A 179 5.32 -3.85 8.89
CA GLN A 179 6.15 -2.64 8.80
C GLN A 179 5.73 -1.74 7.64
N SER A 180 4.46 -1.37 7.58
CA SER A 180 3.91 -0.62 6.44
C SER A 180 3.13 0.60 6.92
N THR A 181 2.95 1.57 6.04
CA THR A 181 2.24 2.83 6.34
C THR A 181 1.04 2.98 5.42
N ILE A 182 -0.17 3.08 5.98
CA ILE A 182 -1.39 3.40 5.24
C ILE A 182 -1.94 4.74 5.75
N ALA A 183 -1.73 5.82 4.99
CA ALA A 183 -2.02 7.15 5.51
C ALA A 183 -2.63 8.11 4.50
N ASN A 184 -3.40 9.07 4.99
CA ASN A 184 -3.98 10.16 4.18
C ASN A 184 -4.77 9.71 2.93
N ASN A 185 -5.34 8.50 2.95
CA ASN A 185 -6.28 8.09 1.90
C ASN A 185 -7.62 8.80 2.12
N ARG A 186 -8.30 9.20 1.04
CA ARG A 186 -9.48 10.09 1.13
C ARG A 186 -10.65 9.51 1.92
N SER A 187 -10.78 8.18 1.97
CA SER A 187 -11.78 7.49 2.78
C SER A 187 -11.12 6.63 3.86
N PHE A 188 -11.07 5.31 3.72
CA PHE A 188 -10.47 4.42 4.73
C PHE A 188 -9.16 3.85 4.22
N GLY A 189 -8.28 3.48 5.15
CA GLY A 189 -6.99 2.87 4.88
C GLY A 189 -7.12 1.38 4.57
N LEU A 190 -7.87 0.64 5.38
CA LEU A 190 -8.07 -0.80 5.19
C LEU A 190 -9.55 -1.16 5.23
N ARG A 191 -10.00 -1.97 4.29
CA ARG A 191 -11.31 -2.61 4.34
C ARG A 191 -11.20 -4.10 4.29
N PHE A 192 -12.06 -4.73 5.06
CA PHE A 192 -12.15 -6.16 5.15
C PHE A 192 -13.61 -6.58 5.14
N ASP A 193 -14.02 -7.36 4.14
CA ASP A 193 -15.41 -7.78 4.02
C ASP A 193 -15.55 -9.27 4.33
N HIS A 194 -16.18 -9.55 5.48
CA HIS A 194 -16.74 -10.85 5.80
C HIS A 194 -17.94 -11.13 4.89
N ASN A 195 -17.92 -12.27 4.21
CA ASN A 195 -19.08 -12.79 3.48
C ASN A 195 -19.53 -14.07 4.18
N PRO A 196 -20.72 -14.12 4.81
CA PRO A 196 -21.18 -15.32 5.51
C PRO A 196 -21.34 -16.55 4.60
N ASP A 197 -21.44 -16.35 3.28
CA ASP A 197 -21.57 -17.41 2.28
C ASP A 197 -20.23 -17.90 1.72
N ASN A 198 -19.11 -17.30 2.12
CA ASN A 198 -17.76 -17.65 1.66
C ASN A 198 -16.83 -17.81 2.86
N PRO A 199 -15.78 -18.67 2.82
CA PRO A 199 -14.73 -18.60 3.81
C PRO A 199 -14.22 -17.18 4.02
N ASP A 200 -14.03 -16.83 5.29
CA ASP A 200 -13.54 -15.52 5.69
C ASP A 200 -12.17 -15.23 5.10
N PRO A 201 -11.89 -13.97 4.74
CA PRO A 201 -10.53 -13.61 4.42
C PRO A 201 -9.64 -13.79 5.67
N ARG A 202 -8.34 -13.87 5.48
CA ARG A 202 -7.34 -13.92 6.55
C ARG A 202 -6.52 -12.64 6.52
N LEU A 203 -6.34 -12.03 7.67
CA LEU A 203 -5.63 -10.77 7.81
C LEU A 203 -4.64 -10.88 8.96
N THR A 204 -3.36 -10.73 8.64
CA THR A 204 -2.28 -10.59 9.60
C THR A 204 -1.63 -9.23 9.40
N VAL A 205 -1.53 -8.42 10.47
CA VAL A 205 -0.95 -7.07 10.43
C VAL A 205 0.01 -6.89 11.59
N LEU A 206 1.26 -6.53 11.30
CA LEU A 206 2.28 -6.28 12.30
C LEU A 206 3.07 -4.99 12.03
N PHE A 207 3.52 -4.31 13.07
CA PHE A 207 4.34 -3.10 13.01
C PHE A 207 3.83 -2.05 12.02
N THR A 208 2.51 -1.99 11.81
CA THR A 208 1.92 -1.20 10.73
C THR A 208 1.15 -0.02 11.31
N VAL A 209 1.24 1.13 10.65
CA VAL A 209 0.51 2.33 11.02
C VAL A 209 -0.60 2.63 10.02
N ILE A 210 -1.80 2.89 10.52
CA ILE A 210 -2.97 3.32 9.74
C ILE A 210 -3.49 4.65 10.29
N ALA A 211 -3.26 5.76 9.60
CA ALA A 211 -3.46 7.09 10.18
C ALA A 211 -3.99 8.15 9.20
N GLY A 212 -4.87 9.01 9.68
CA GLY A 212 -5.31 10.21 8.95
C GLY A 212 -6.08 9.95 7.66
N ASN A 213 -6.70 8.78 7.51
CA ASN A 213 -7.58 8.51 6.38
C ASN A 213 -8.94 9.22 6.60
N GLY A 214 -9.46 9.89 5.56
CA GLY A 214 -10.56 10.87 5.65
C GLY A 214 -11.97 10.34 5.90
N GLY A 215 -12.14 9.03 6.00
CA GLY A 215 -13.39 8.37 6.32
C GLY A 215 -13.74 8.47 7.81
N VAL A 216 -14.91 7.94 8.18
CA VAL A 216 -15.36 7.89 9.59
C VAL A 216 -14.51 6.93 10.43
N ALA A 217 -13.70 6.10 9.78
CA ALA A 217 -12.90 5.04 10.39
C ALA A 217 -11.63 4.79 9.56
N GLN A 218 -10.51 4.52 10.23
CA GLN A 218 -9.26 4.07 9.59
C GLN A 218 -9.41 2.71 8.90
N CYS A 219 -10.10 1.78 9.58
CA CYS A 219 -10.43 0.46 9.09
C CYS A 219 -11.95 0.27 9.02
N ARG A 220 -12.42 -0.37 7.95
CA ARG A 220 -13.85 -0.62 7.73
C ARG A 220 -14.10 -2.10 7.52
N SER A 221 -15.18 -2.61 8.11
CA SER A 221 -15.73 -3.92 7.74
C SER A 221 -17.22 -3.81 7.45
N ALA A 222 -17.70 -4.63 6.51
CA ALA A 222 -19.13 -4.74 6.19
C ALA A 222 -19.97 -5.27 7.37
N SER A 223 -19.34 -5.97 8.31
CA SER A 223 -19.90 -6.40 9.59
C SER A 223 -19.04 -5.87 10.75
N ALA A 224 -19.47 -5.98 12.02
CA ALA A 224 -18.66 -5.58 13.19
C ALA A 224 -17.42 -6.48 13.43
N PHE A 225 -16.80 -7.00 12.37
CA PHE A 225 -15.76 -8.03 12.34
C PHE A 225 -14.52 -7.66 13.15
N PHE A 226 -14.00 -6.44 12.99
CA PHE A 226 -12.81 -5.97 13.75
C PHE A 226 -13.03 -5.91 15.27
N LEU A 227 -14.28 -6.03 15.75
CA LEU A 227 -14.61 -6.03 17.16
C LEU A 227 -14.82 -7.42 17.74
N ASN A 228 -14.65 -8.48 16.94
CA ASN A 228 -14.77 -9.85 17.43
C ASN A 228 -13.38 -10.51 17.58
N PRO A 229 -12.76 -10.44 18.77
CA PRO A 229 -11.43 -11.00 19.02
C PRO A 229 -11.38 -12.54 18.95
N ASN A 230 -12.52 -13.22 18.77
CA ASN A 230 -12.56 -14.69 18.66
C ASN A 230 -12.40 -15.18 17.21
N LEU A 231 -12.19 -14.27 16.25
CA LEU A 231 -12.00 -14.63 14.85
C LEU A 231 -10.55 -15.04 14.62
N THR A 232 -10.32 -16.35 14.49
CA THR A 232 -9.00 -16.93 14.19
C THR A 232 -8.38 -16.44 12.87
N GLN A 233 -9.16 -15.76 12.05
CA GLN A 233 -8.76 -15.23 10.75
C GLN A 233 -8.19 -13.81 10.84
N LEU A 234 -8.25 -13.17 12.02
CA LEU A 234 -7.72 -11.84 12.26
C LEU A 234 -6.58 -11.92 13.28
N ASP A 235 -5.38 -11.57 12.85
CA ASP A 235 -4.17 -11.53 13.66
C ASP A 235 -3.56 -10.13 13.62
N VAL A 236 -4.08 -9.24 14.47
CA VAL A 236 -3.77 -7.79 14.45
C VAL A 236 -3.47 -7.21 15.83
N SER A 237 -3.47 -8.06 16.86
CA SER A 237 -3.33 -7.71 18.26
C SER A 237 -1.94 -8.01 18.79
N ASP A 238 -1.41 -7.15 19.66
CA ASP A 238 -0.09 -7.33 20.28
C ASP A 238 1.06 -7.43 19.25
N HIS A 239 0.94 -6.71 18.14
CA HIS A 239 1.93 -6.74 17.04
C HIS A 239 2.60 -5.40 16.79
N ALA A 240 2.58 -4.50 17.78
CA ALA A 240 3.07 -3.13 17.68
C ALA A 240 2.43 -2.36 16.50
N ASN A 241 1.11 -2.49 16.33
CA ASN A 241 0.38 -1.73 15.33
C ASN A 241 -0.04 -0.36 15.88
N ALA A 242 -0.20 0.63 15.01
CA ALA A 242 -0.65 1.96 15.41
C ALA A 242 -1.83 2.45 14.56
N ALA A 243 -2.81 3.09 15.19
CA ALA A 243 -3.93 3.71 14.47
C ALA A 243 -4.44 4.98 15.15
N THR A 244 -4.98 5.92 14.35
CA THR A 244 -5.57 7.17 14.86
C THR A 244 -7.00 7.00 15.41
N ASP A 245 -7.56 5.80 15.32
CA ASP A 245 -8.82 5.43 15.97
C ASP A 245 -8.85 3.93 16.31
N ALA A 246 -9.91 3.48 16.99
CA ALA A 246 -10.07 2.09 17.41
C ALA A 246 -10.67 1.17 16.34
N SER A 247 -10.96 1.66 15.13
CA SER A 247 -11.71 0.91 14.11
C SER A 247 -10.94 -0.29 13.55
N CYS A 248 -9.62 -0.27 13.66
CA CYS A 248 -8.74 -1.35 13.19
C CYS A 248 -8.67 -2.54 14.16
N GLY A 249 -9.22 -2.42 15.37
CA GLY A 249 -9.17 -3.49 16.36
C GLY A 249 -7.76 -3.81 16.85
N PHE A 250 -6.80 -2.88 16.69
CA PHE A 250 -5.48 -3.00 17.30
C PHE A 250 -5.64 -2.89 18.80
N VAL A 251 -5.52 -4.03 19.46
CA VAL A 251 -5.73 -4.20 20.89
C VAL A 251 -4.57 -5.04 21.41
N GLY A 252 -3.85 -4.51 22.39
CA GLY A 252 -2.63 -5.12 22.88
C GLY A 252 -1.81 -4.14 23.69
N ASN A 253 -0.86 -4.65 24.47
CA ASN A 253 0.07 -3.81 25.24
C ASN A 253 1.13 -3.15 24.35
N SER A 254 1.45 -3.75 23.22
CA SER A 254 2.40 -3.17 22.25
C SER A 254 1.75 -2.23 21.24
N ASP A 255 0.43 -2.30 21.07
CA ASP A 255 -0.27 -1.49 20.07
C ASP A 255 -0.45 -0.04 20.56
N VAL A 256 -0.37 0.92 19.63
CA VAL A 256 -0.34 2.35 19.93
C VAL A 256 -1.61 3.03 19.40
N ALA A 257 -2.37 3.63 20.32
CA ALA A 257 -3.42 4.58 19.96
C ALA A 257 -2.81 5.96 19.71
N LEU A 258 -2.95 6.47 18.48
CA LEU A 258 -2.37 7.74 18.07
C LEU A 258 -3.33 8.91 18.33
N ASP A 259 -2.81 9.98 18.94
CA ASP A 259 -3.54 11.24 19.10
C ASP A 259 -3.20 12.20 17.94
N GLY A 260 -3.97 12.10 16.86
CA GLY A 260 -3.85 12.93 15.68
C GLY A 260 -2.81 12.45 14.66
N TRP A 261 -2.39 13.36 13.77
CA TRP A 261 -1.47 13.06 12.68
C TRP A 261 -0.04 12.81 13.19
N PRO A 262 0.55 11.61 12.98
CA PRO A 262 1.83 11.24 13.59
C PRO A 262 3.05 11.52 12.69
N PHE A 263 2.86 12.12 11.52
CA PHE A 263 3.91 12.30 10.51
C PHE A 263 4.23 13.77 10.25
N HIS A 264 5.31 14.01 9.50
CA HIS A 264 5.54 15.30 8.87
C HIS A 264 4.37 15.66 7.92
N PRO A 265 4.05 16.95 7.71
CA PRO A 265 2.85 17.35 6.96
C PRO A 265 2.86 17.00 5.48
N GLN A 266 4.03 16.79 4.89
CA GLN A 266 4.21 16.48 3.48
C GLN A 266 4.91 15.13 3.33
N PRO A 267 4.49 14.31 2.36
CA PRO A 267 5.22 13.09 2.04
C PRO A 267 6.58 13.46 1.49
N MET A 268 7.58 12.67 1.86
CA MET A 268 8.92 12.73 1.31
C MET A 268 9.04 11.73 0.16
N GLN A 269 10.07 11.91 -0.66
CA GLN A 269 10.40 10.98 -1.73
C GLN A 269 11.89 10.68 -1.64
N GLN A 270 12.21 9.38 -1.68
CA GLN A 270 13.58 8.91 -1.85
C GLN A 270 13.60 7.89 -2.98
N ASP A 271 14.51 8.10 -3.91
CA ASP A 271 14.54 7.38 -5.18
C ASP A 271 13.18 7.46 -5.89
N LEU A 272 12.53 6.31 -6.08
CA LEU A 272 11.20 6.23 -6.72
C LEU A 272 10.06 6.34 -5.73
N THR A 273 10.26 5.97 -4.46
CA THR A 273 9.13 5.73 -3.56
C THR A 273 8.81 6.93 -2.70
N ARG A 274 7.51 7.13 -2.46
CA ARG A 274 7.00 8.15 -1.54
C ARG A 274 6.66 7.53 -0.19
N TYR A 275 6.84 8.31 0.85
CA TYR A 275 6.56 7.90 2.23
C TYR A 275 6.27 9.11 3.12
N TYR A 276 5.63 8.87 4.26
CA TYR A 276 5.56 9.85 5.33
C TYR A 276 6.62 9.56 6.38
N LEU A 277 7.39 10.58 6.75
CA LEU A 277 8.38 10.49 7.84
C LEU A 277 7.66 10.60 9.19
N PRO A 278 7.82 9.64 10.12
CA PRO A 278 7.24 9.73 11.45
C PRO A 278 7.87 10.87 12.26
N VAL A 279 7.08 11.46 13.14
CA VAL A 279 7.55 12.47 14.09
C VAL A 279 7.99 11.75 15.38
N PRO A 280 9.21 12.00 15.89
CA PRO A 280 9.77 11.28 17.05
C PRO A 280 8.84 11.20 18.26
N ASP A 281 8.18 12.30 18.61
CA ASP A 281 7.35 12.38 19.82
C ASP A 281 5.87 11.99 19.60
N ARG A 282 5.55 11.32 18.49
CA ARG A 282 4.16 10.93 18.13
C ARG A 282 3.90 9.44 18.26
N GLY A 283 4.75 8.72 19.00
CA GLY A 283 4.50 7.34 19.40
C GLY A 283 4.72 6.29 18.31
N LEU A 284 5.35 6.66 17.18
CA LEU A 284 5.76 5.70 16.15
C LEU A 284 7.24 5.32 16.26
N VAL A 285 8.08 6.25 16.72
CA VAL A 285 9.53 6.07 16.78
C VAL A 285 9.93 5.31 18.03
N ASP A 286 10.77 4.27 17.87
CA ASP A 286 11.17 3.30 18.88
C ASP A 286 9.98 2.69 19.67
N ALA A 287 8.80 2.64 19.06
CA ALA A 287 7.57 2.20 19.73
C ALA A 287 7.28 0.70 19.56
N GLY A 288 8.02 0.02 18.68
CA GLY A 288 7.93 -1.40 18.46
C GLY A 288 8.75 -2.25 19.43
N GLY A 289 9.03 -3.48 19.03
CA GLY A 289 9.91 -4.39 19.74
C GLY A 289 11.39 -4.28 19.31
N PRO A 290 12.29 -5.03 19.98
CA PRO A 290 13.71 -5.09 19.61
C PRO A 290 13.99 -5.91 18.34
N THR A 291 12.97 -6.58 17.78
CA THR A 291 13.08 -7.45 16.61
C THR A 291 12.23 -6.89 15.48
N CYS A 292 12.88 -6.40 14.43
CA CYS A 292 12.21 -5.84 13.26
C CYS A 292 11.87 -6.92 12.24
N MET A 293 10.91 -6.64 11.36
CA MET A 293 10.59 -7.52 10.22
C MET A 293 11.58 -7.28 9.08
N GLY A 294 12.77 -7.86 9.24
CA GLY A 294 13.86 -7.73 8.29
C GLY A 294 14.85 -6.62 8.65
N PRO A 295 15.97 -6.55 7.90
CA PRO A 295 17.11 -5.71 8.26
C PRO A 295 16.96 -4.24 7.84
N ASP A 296 16.04 -3.92 6.92
CA ASP A 296 15.97 -2.60 6.28
C ASP A 296 14.54 -2.04 6.24
N ASP A 297 14.41 -0.72 6.10
CA ASP A 297 13.16 0.01 5.90
C ASP A 297 12.79 0.18 4.41
N GLN A 298 11.72 0.93 4.12
CA GLN A 298 11.30 1.21 2.74
C GLN A 298 12.40 1.87 1.90
N ARG A 299 13.25 2.69 2.51
CA ARG A 299 14.35 3.41 1.87
C ARG A 299 15.61 2.56 1.76
N ASN A 300 15.52 1.29 2.17
CA ASN A 300 16.66 0.39 2.30
C ASN A 300 17.70 0.92 3.31
N ALA A 301 17.25 1.63 4.35
CA ALA A 301 18.06 2.03 5.50
C ALA A 301 17.98 0.95 6.61
N PRO A 302 19.08 0.70 7.35
CA PRO A 302 19.14 -0.39 8.32
C PRO A 302 18.20 -0.19 9.51
N LYS A 303 17.80 -1.30 10.14
CA LYS A 303 16.98 -1.34 11.36
C LYS A 303 17.58 -2.27 12.45
N PRO A 304 17.31 -2.02 13.75
CA PRO A 304 16.68 -0.82 14.29
C PRO A 304 17.67 0.35 14.38
N VAL A 305 17.15 1.59 14.35
CA VAL A 305 17.90 2.83 14.62
C VAL A 305 17.29 3.48 15.86
N ASN A 306 18.15 3.93 16.78
CA ASN A 306 17.69 4.63 17.97
C ASN A 306 17.22 6.05 17.63
N GLY A 307 15.94 6.19 17.30
CA GLY A 307 15.34 7.44 16.88
C GLY A 307 15.03 8.42 18.01
N SER A 308 14.80 7.91 19.22
CA SER A 308 14.38 8.63 20.42
C SER A 308 15.53 9.02 21.36
N GLY A 309 16.74 8.50 21.12
CA GLY A 309 17.90 8.71 21.99
C GLY A 309 17.88 7.89 23.28
N GLN A 310 17.03 6.85 23.36
CA GLN A 310 16.98 5.93 24.50
C GLN A 310 18.20 4.99 24.56
N ALA A 311 18.32 4.18 25.61
CA ALA A 311 19.47 3.28 25.77
C ALA A 311 19.48 2.10 24.78
N GLN A 312 18.33 1.75 24.21
CA GLN A 312 18.14 0.63 23.30
C GLN A 312 17.42 1.11 22.04
N ALA A 313 17.93 0.73 20.87
CA ALA A 313 17.21 0.91 19.60
C ALA A 313 16.07 -0.12 19.53
N LEU A 314 14.86 0.36 19.28
CA LEU A 314 13.67 -0.45 19.02
C LEU A 314 13.22 -0.15 17.59
N CYS A 315 12.42 -1.03 17.00
CA CYS A 315 11.92 -0.78 15.66
C CYS A 315 10.83 0.29 15.70
N ASP A 316 10.78 1.10 14.64
CA ASP A 316 9.66 1.99 14.43
C ASP A 316 8.42 1.22 13.95
N ILE A 317 7.25 1.79 14.26
CA ILE A 317 5.97 1.35 13.71
C ILE A 317 5.73 2.07 12.37
N GLY A 318 5.70 1.30 11.29
CA GLY A 318 5.47 1.80 9.94
C GLY A 318 6.55 1.39 8.94
N ALA A 319 6.49 1.99 7.75
CA ALA A 319 7.39 1.67 6.63
C ALA A 319 8.81 2.23 6.78
N ILE A 320 8.98 3.24 7.65
CA ILE A 320 10.19 4.06 7.75
C ILE A 320 10.76 3.94 9.17
N GLU A 321 12.09 3.81 9.24
CA GLU A 321 12.85 3.85 10.49
C GLU A 321 13.49 5.24 10.65
N PHE A 322 13.03 6.04 11.59
CA PHE A 322 13.52 7.40 11.81
C PHE A 322 14.98 7.41 12.29
N ASP A 323 15.84 8.12 11.57
CA ASP A 323 17.23 8.33 11.96
C ASP A 323 17.50 9.83 12.24
N PRO A 324 17.71 10.25 13.50
CA PRO A 324 17.94 11.66 13.85
C PRO A 324 19.21 12.25 13.24
N GLN A 325 20.13 11.44 12.71
CA GLN A 325 21.34 11.90 12.04
C GLN A 325 21.11 12.27 10.57
N THR A 326 20.17 11.60 9.90
CA THR A 326 19.93 11.78 8.46
C THR A 326 18.56 12.34 8.14
N ASP A 327 17.58 12.15 9.01
CA ASP A 327 16.21 12.59 8.82
C ASP A 327 16.01 13.99 9.38
N PRO A 328 15.27 14.86 8.67
CA PRO A 328 14.95 16.17 9.19
C PRO A 328 14.12 16.03 10.46
N GLY A 329 14.57 16.64 11.56
CA GLY A 329 13.70 16.89 12.70
C GLY A 329 12.50 17.75 12.31
N LEU A 330 11.51 17.87 13.20
CA LEU A 330 10.40 18.81 13.00
C LEU A 330 10.95 20.19 12.61
N PRO A 331 10.36 20.88 11.60
CA PRO A 331 10.89 22.13 11.03
C PRO A 331 10.94 23.37 11.96
N ASP A 332 10.91 23.21 13.29
CA ASP A 332 10.72 24.30 14.25
C ASP A 332 11.94 24.60 15.14
N GLN A 333 13.15 24.53 14.58
CA GLN A 333 14.34 25.13 15.21
C GLN A 333 15.12 26.10 14.32
N LEU A 334 14.87 26.13 13.00
CA LEU A 334 15.60 27.04 12.11
C LEU A 334 15.00 28.46 12.07
N LEU A 335 13.81 28.66 12.62
CA LEU A 335 13.11 29.96 12.68
C LEU A 335 12.78 30.42 14.11
N SER A 336 13.06 29.61 15.15
CA SER A 336 12.75 29.99 16.54
C SER A 336 13.76 30.96 17.15
N ASP A 337 14.92 31.18 16.52
CA ASP A 337 16.02 32.02 17.02
C ASP A 337 16.39 33.19 16.09
N GLY A 338 15.72 33.35 14.93
CA GLY A 338 16.21 34.19 13.83
C GLY A 338 15.47 35.51 13.52
N PHE A 339 14.44 35.90 14.26
CA PHE A 339 13.67 37.14 13.96
C PHE A 339 13.42 38.07 15.15
N GLU A 340 14.11 37.86 16.27
CA GLU A 340 14.16 38.86 17.36
C GLU A 340 15.52 39.57 17.36
N ASP A 341 15.71 40.50 16.41
CA ASP A 341 16.68 41.61 16.49
C ASP A 341 16.13 42.83 15.73
#